data_AF-A0A1Q3GJL8-F1
#
_entry.id   AF-A0A1Q3GJL8-F1
#
_cell.length_a   1.000
_cell.length_b   1.000
_cell.length_c   1.000
_cell.angle_alpha   90.00
_cell.angle_beta   90.00
_cell.angle_gamma   90.00
#
_symmetry.space_group_name_H-M   'P 1'
#
loop_
_entity.id
_entity.type
_entity.pdbx_description
1 polymer ?
#
loop_
_entity_poly.entity_id
_entity_poly.type
_entity_poly.pdbx_seq_one_letter_code
_entity_poly.pdbx_strand_id
1 'polypeptide(L)'
;MDVKFLADKAQIQFNTNMPLYIILVGVVVVTIGVLIFKKFDNHVKFVLPIMGGMAMVIGLIFWLSQQKLTLIIDKTAQSIQVQEKTSGEMLTSTLPFDNFRALIVQRAVSTSRNSSGTTSKSISFQIQLQRNDGAMVKLANYRKFKNAYEFVKELKKLVPYTTYIINTPIAEYQTYLEKFKQLEGVQVLDNYEPLLNLSFDNKQTPAKVQIPKNPAFATLTNSAGTTYRWSNRKNAAVLLLALVFVAGFFMLAQLIPHRGFKLGATIFIVIMGLIISYATINSFFGKSSLVLAQDQLTYRTELFGMKTHNQVWNYSDIAGMLTELSNDGDKTLNITSKSGQELVHRMAYQSPENLVGELMGLVMNYKSYFMTVDMSGLRLSERLYIETEISKKVAERRSK
;
A
#
# COMPACT_ATOMS: atom_id res chain seq x y z
N MET A 1 9.17 -2.12 13.43
CA MET A 1 8.07 -3.09 13.60
C MET A 1 8.37 -3.87 14.84
N ASP A 2 7.48 -3.81 15.81
CA ASP A 2 7.62 -4.51 17.09
C ASP A 2 6.53 -5.56 17.20
N VAL A 3 6.92 -6.78 17.55
CA VAL A 3 6.00 -7.91 17.72
C VAL A 3 6.10 -8.41 19.14
N LYS A 4 4.95 -8.54 19.80
CA LYS A 4 4.84 -9.14 21.13
C LYS A 4 3.92 -10.34 21.06
N PHE A 5 4.47 -11.52 21.33
CA PHE A 5 3.69 -12.74 21.52
C PHE A 5 3.34 -12.89 23.00
N LEU A 6 2.07 -13.20 23.25
CA LEU A 6 1.49 -13.62 24.52
C LEU A 6 0.90 -15.02 24.29
N ALA A 7 0.58 -15.75 25.37
CA ALA A 7 0.13 -17.15 25.30
C ALA A 7 -0.95 -17.41 24.23
N ASP A 8 -1.96 -16.53 24.14
CA ASP A 8 -3.07 -16.65 23.20
C ASP A 8 -3.24 -15.44 22.26
N LYS A 9 -2.28 -14.50 22.26
CA LYS A 9 -2.38 -13.26 21.48
C LYS A 9 -1.05 -12.87 20.86
N ALA A 10 -1.09 -12.34 19.63
CA ALA A 10 0.04 -11.62 19.06
C ALA A 10 -0.35 -10.16 18.84
N GLN A 11 0.53 -9.23 19.25
CA GLN A 11 0.40 -7.81 18.96
C GLN A 11 1.51 -7.39 18.02
N ILE A 12 1.14 -6.85 16.86
CA ILE A 12 2.05 -6.41 15.81
C ILE A 12 1.86 -4.90 15.64
N GLN A 13 2.89 -4.12 15.99
CA GLN A 13 2.87 -2.67 15.87
C GLN A 13 3.66 -2.22 14.63
N PHE A 14 2.97 -1.54 13.72
CA PHE A 14 3.58 -0.92 12.54
C PHE A 14 4.05 0.47 12.92
N ASN A 15 5.33 0.56 13.27
CA ASN A 15 5.98 1.82 13.56
C ASN A 15 6.86 2.24 12.37
N THR A 16 6.58 3.40 11.79
CA THR A 16 7.35 3.95 10.68
C THR A 16 8.29 5.02 11.22
N ASN A 17 9.60 4.81 11.12
CA ASN A 17 10.59 5.83 11.54
C ASN A 17 10.83 6.90 10.47
N MET A 18 10.03 6.94 9.40
CA MET A 18 10.23 7.88 8.28
C MET A 18 10.27 9.36 8.70
N PRO A 19 9.39 9.86 9.60
CA PRO A 19 9.43 11.26 10.01
C PRO A 19 10.70 11.64 10.77
N LEU A 20 11.24 10.71 11.56
CA LEU A 20 12.54 10.86 12.24
C LEU A 20 13.67 11.11 11.24
N TYR A 21 13.70 10.36 10.14
CA TYR A 21 14.70 10.56 9.09
C TYR A 21 14.55 11.92 8.41
N ILE A 22 13.32 12.39 8.16
CA ILE A 22 13.07 13.73 7.58
C ILE A 22 13.59 14.82 8.52
N ILE A 23 13.32 14.72 9.82
CA ILE A 23 13.83 15.66 10.83
C ILE A 23 15.36 15.66 10.82
N LEU A 24 15.98 14.48 10.84
CA LEU A 24 17.43 14.34 10.89
C LEU A 24 18.12 14.90 9.64
N VAL A 25 17.56 14.65 8.45
CA VAL A 25 18.03 15.29 7.22
C VAL A 25 17.88 16.80 7.29
N GLY A 26 16.75 17.31 7.82
CA GLY A 26 16.54 18.74 8.06
C GLY A 26 17.62 19.35 8.94
N VAL A 27 17.95 18.72 10.07
CA VAL A 27 19.03 19.16 10.99
C VAL A 27 20.38 19.24 10.28
N VAL A 28 20.72 18.21 9.48
CA VAL A 28 21.98 18.18 8.71
C VAL A 28 22.02 19.32 7.70
N VAL A 29 20.92 19.56 6.97
CA VAL A 29 20.82 20.66 5.98
C VAL A 29 20.95 22.03 6.64
N VAL A 30 20.31 22.26 7.80
CA VAL A 30 20.48 23.51 8.57
C VAL A 30 21.94 23.69 8.99
N THR A 31 22.55 22.64 9.56
CA THR A 31 23.93 22.70 10.06
C THR A 31 24.91 23.03 8.94
N ILE A 32 24.78 22.34 7.80
CA ILE A 32 25.59 22.61 6.61
C ILE A 32 25.35 24.04 6.13
N GLY A 33 24.10 24.48 6.02
CA GLY A 33 23.72 25.83 5.61
C GLY A 33 24.31 26.93 6.50
N VAL A 34 24.37 26.71 7.82
CA VAL A 34 24.99 27.64 8.78
C VAL A 34 26.52 27.65 8.65
N LEU A 35 27.16 26.48 8.49
CA LEU A 35 28.62 26.39 8.34
C LEU A 35 29.14 27.10 7.09
N ILE A 36 28.37 27.06 6.00
CA ILE A 36 28.72 27.72 4.74
C ILE A 36 28.06 29.10 4.58
N PHE A 37 27.33 29.57 5.59
CA PHE A 37 26.55 30.80 5.55
C PHE A 37 27.37 32.04 5.19
N LYS A 38 28.62 32.11 5.68
CA LYS A 38 29.56 33.19 5.37
C LYS A 38 30.19 33.10 3.98
N LYS A 39 30.04 31.96 3.29
CA LYS A 39 30.62 31.69 1.96
C LYS A 39 29.64 31.93 0.81
N PHE A 40 28.34 32.09 1.11
CA PHE A 40 27.31 32.35 0.10
C PHE A 40 26.97 33.83 -0.01
N ASP A 41 26.56 34.20 -1.22
CA ASP A 41 26.06 35.52 -1.52
C ASP A 41 24.81 35.86 -0.68
N ASN A 42 24.57 37.16 -0.44
CA ASN A 42 23.51 37.64 0.44
C ASN A 42 22.11 37.16 0.03
N HIS A 43 21.90 36.90 -1.25
CA HIS A 43 20.64 36.43 -1.82
C HIS A 43 20.35 34.94 -1.55
N VAL A 44 21.36 34.13 -1.20
CA VAL A 44 21.23 32.66 -1.15
C VAL A 44 21.64 32.07 0.19
N LYS A 45 22.40 32.80 1.02
CA LYS A 45 22.88 32.33 2.32
C LYS A 45 21.78 31.79 3.25
N PHE A 46 20.53 32.25 3.10
CA PHE A 46 19.39 31.80 3.90
C PHE A 46 18.63 30.59 3.32
N VAL A 47 18.85 30.22 2.06
CA VAL A 47 18.07 29.18 1.36
C VAL A 47 18.20 27.83 2.08
N LEU A 48 19.43 27.39 2.35
CA LEU A 48 19.69 26.10 3.01
C LEU A 48 19.19 26.07 4.47
N PRO A 49 19.45 27.08 5.32
CA PRO A 49 18.86 27.14 6.66
C PRO A 49 17.32 27.11 6.66
N ILE A 50 16.67 27.86 5.75
CA ILE A 50 15.20 27.89 5.66
C ILE A 50 14.67 26.52 5.19
N MET A 51 15.26 25.91 4.16
CA MET A 51 14.84 24.60 3.67
C MET A 51 15.00 23.52 4.75
N GLY A 52 16.13 23.51 5.47
CA GLY A 52 16.36 22.56 6.56
C GLY A 52 15.39 22.77 7.71
N GLY A 53 15.13 24.02 8.11
CA GLY A 53 14.16 24.35 9.16
C GLY A 53 12.74 23.93 8.78
N MET A 54 12.33 24.18 7.54
CA MET A 54 11.04 23.73 7.01
C MET A 54 10.94 22.19 7.00
N ALA A 55 11.99 21.48 6.59
CA ALA A 55 12.01 20.03 6.64
C ALA A 55 11.86 19.48 8.07
N MET A 56 12.47 20.14 9.06
CA MET A 56 12.29 19.79 10.49
C MET A 56 10.85 20.00 10.96
N VAL A 57 10.25 21.17 10.67
CA VAL A 57 8.85 21.47 11.03
C VAL A 57 7.89 20.47 10.39
N ILE A 58 8.10 20.18 9.11
CA ILE A 58 7.30 19.20 8.37
C ILE A 58 7.46 17.80 8.97
N GLY A 59 8.70 17.36 9.26
CA GLY A 59 8.97 16.08 9.89
C GLY A 59 8.30 15.94 11.27
N LEU A 60 8.26 17.03 12.05
CA LEU A 60 7.53 17.08 13.32
C LEU A 60 6.02 16.98 13.12
N ILE A 61 5.44 17.70 12.16
CA ILE A 61 4.02 17.58 11.82
C ILE A 61 3.70 16.14 11.39
N PHE A 62 4.55 15.51 10.58
CA PHE A 62 4.40 14.11 10.20
C PHE A 62 4.41 13.18 11.40
N TRP A 63 5.38 13.34 12.30
CA TRP A 63 5.46 12.54 13.52
C TRP A 63 4.17 12.66 14.32
N LEU A 64 3.72 13.89 14.60
CA LEU A 64 2.53 14.15 15.41
C LEU A 64 1.23 13.67 14.74
N SER A 65 1.21 13.61 13.41
CA SER A 65 0.08 13.11 12.62
C SER A 65 0.17 11.63 12.25
N GLN A 66 1.17 10.89 12.75
CA GLN A 66 1.29 9.46 12.46
C GLN A 66 0.12 8.66 13.03
N GLN A 67 -0.53 7.92 12.14
CA GLN A 67 -1.45 6.85 12.52
C GLN A 67 -0.62 5.69 13.06
N LYS A 68 -0.81 5.36 14.34
CA LYS A 68 -0.24 4.15 14.93
C LYS A 68 -1.20 3.01 14.69
N LEU A 69 -0.76 2.05 13.89
CA LEU A 69 -1.51 0.86 13.58
C LEU A 69 -1.00 -0.33 14.40
N THR A 70 -1.91 -1.00 15.08
CA THR A 70 -1.64 -2.23 15.81
C THR A 70 -2.58 -3.32 15.29
N LEU A 71 -2.02 -4.44 14.85
CA LEU A 71 -2.78 -5.67 14.61
C LEU A 71 -2.72 -6.54 15.85
N ILE A 72 -3.86 -7.03 16.31
CA ILE A 72 -3.96 -7.98 17.41
C ILE A 72 -4.60 -9.26 16.86
N ILE A 73 -3.85 -10.35 16.88
CA ILE A 73 -4.35 -11.68 16.55
C ILE A 73 -4.70 -12.33 17.88
N ASP A 74 -5.98 -12.64 18.07
CA ASP A 74 -6.51 -13.18 19.32
C ASP A 74 -7.11 -14.57 19.07
N LYS A 75 -6.43 -15.60 19.60
CA LYS A 75 -6.85 -17.00 19.47
C LYS A 75 -8.14 -17.26 20.26
N THR A 76 -8.26 -16.68 21.46
CA THR A 76 -9.44 -16.88 22.32
C THR A 76 -10.69 -16.25 21.73
N ALA A 77 -10.57 -15.05 21.15
CA ALA A 77 -11.66 -14.36 20.49
C ALA A 77 -11.84 -14.78 19.01
N GLN A 78 -11.04 -15.74 18.53
CA GLN A 78 -10.99 -16.21 17.14
C GLN A 78 -11.08 -15.08 16.10
N SER A 79 -10.31 -14.02 16.31
CA SER A 79 -10.40 -12.81 15.48
C SER A 79 -9.08 -12.05 15.39
N ILE A 80 -8.98 -11.25 14.34
CA ILE A 80 -7.91 -10.30 14.09
C ILE A 80 -8.50 -8.90 14.26
N GLN A 81 -7.96 -8.15 15.21
CA GLN A 81 -8.35 -6.77 15.44
C GLN A 81 -7.33 -5.83 14.82
N VAL A 82 -7.83 -4.86 14.09
CA VAL A 82 -7.09 -3.76 13.49
C VAL A 82 -7.38 -2.53 14.34
N GLN A 83 -6.41 -2.13 15.16
CA GLN A 83 -6.50 -0.96 16.02
C GLN A 83 -5.75 0.21 15.40
N GLU A 84 -6.50 1.27 15.10
CA GLU A 84 -5.96 2.51 14.56
C GLU A 84 -6.07 3.60 15.64
N LYS A 85 -4.93 4.04 16.18
CA LYS A 85 -4.91 5.15 17.13
C LYS A 85 -4.97 6.46 16.37
N THR A 86 -6.03 7.23 16.60
CA THR A 86 -6.22 8.58 16.06
C THR A 86 -5.99 9.62 17.16
N SER A 87 -6.01 10.91 16.81
CA SER A 87 -5.85 12.01 17.77
C SER A 87 -6.97 12.10 18.79
N GLY A 88 -8.16 11.56 18.49
CA GLY A 88 -9.34 11.61 19.37
C GLY A 88 -9.70 10.27 20.01
N GLU A 89 -9.59 9.17 19.26
CA GLU A 89 -10.09 7.85 19.69
C GLU A 89 -9.26 6.69 19.12
N MET A 90 -9.38 5.50 19.73
CA MET A 90 -8.87 4.25 19.18
C MET A 90 -9.98 3.55 18.40
N LEU A 91 -9.83 3.49 17.07
CA LEU A 91 -10.77 2.76 16.21
C LEU A 91 -10.37 1.29 16.19
N THR A 92 -11.32 0.41 16.45
CA THR A 92 -11.08 -1.04 16.42
C THR A 92 -11.97 -1.68 15.36
N SER A 93 -11.34 -2.30 14.35
CA SER A 93 -12.04 -3.13 13.37
C SER A 93 -11.72 -4.60 13.62
N THR A 94 -12.73 -5.46 13.71
CA THR A 94 -12.58 -6.87 14.05
C THR A 94 -12.94 -7.75 12.86
N LEU A 95 -11.99 -8.56 12.42
CA LEU A 95 -12.11 -9.55 11.36
C LEU A 95 -12.09 -10.95 11.99
N PRO A 96 -13.21 -11.70 11.99
CA PRO A 96 -13.24 -13.06 12.50
C PRO A 96 -12.32 -14.00 11.68
N PHE A 97 -11.88 -15.10 12.29
CA PHE A 97 -10.92 -16.01 11.66
C PHE A 97 -11.46 -16.69 10.39
N ASP A 98 -12.76 -16.96 10.32
CA ASP A 98 -13.41 -17.54 9.14
C ASP A 98 -13.34 -16.65 7.89
N ASN A 99 -12.90 -15.39 8.00
CA ASN A 99 -12.66 -14.49 6.86
C ASN A 99 -11.30 -14.75 6.17
N PHE A 100 -10.46 -15.59 6.75
CA PHE A 100 -9.12 -15.91 6.26
C PHE A 100 -8.99 -17.41 6.00
N ARG A 101 -8.08 -17.76 5.10
CA ARG A 101 -7.87 -19.14 4.68
C ARG A 101 -6.43 -19.62 4.72
N ALA A 102 -5.48 -18.70 4.69
CA ALA A 102 -4.08 -19.03 4.48
C ALA A 102 -3.14 -18.05 5.17
N LEU A 103 -2.06 -18.59 5.72
CA LEU A 103 -0.86 -17.84 6.07
C LEU A 103 0.17 -18.05 4.96
N ILE A 104 0.54 -16.98 4.27
CA ILE A 104 1.49 -17.02 3.14
C ILE A 104 2.84 -16.50 3.61
N VAL A 105 3.89 -17.28 3.33
CA VAL A 105 5.28 -16.87 3.47
C VAL A 105 5.89 -16.80 2.08
N GLN A 106 6.23 -15.59 1.65
CA GLN A 106 6.81 -15.35 0.33
C GLN A 106 8.17 -14.70 0.44
N ARG A 107 9.04 -15.03 -0.50
CA ARG A 107 10.34 -14.39 -0.64
C ARG A 107 10.20 -13.11 -1.46
N ALA A 108 10.68 -12.00 -0.92
CA ALA A 108 10.85 -10.76 -1.65
C ALA A 108 12.35 -10.53 -1.90
N VAL A 109 12.74 -10.51 -3.17
CA VAL A 109 14.12 -10.24 -3.62
C VAL A 109 14.21 -8.80 -4.09
N SER A 110 15.06 -8.03 -3.46
CA SER A 110 15.41 -6.68 -3.92
C SER A 110 16.83 -6.71 -4.46
N THR A 111 16.95 -6.53 -5.77
CA THR A 111 18.19 -6.24 -6.47
C THR A 111 18.38 -4.74 -6.56
N SER A 112 19.42 -4.21 -5.94
CA SER A 112 19.82 -2.81 -6.14
C SER A 112 21.14 -2.77 -6.89
N ARG A 113 21.23 -1.89 -7.88
CA ARG A 113 22.47 -1.63 -8.61
C ARG A 113 23.03 -0.32 -8.10
N ASN A 114 24.24 -0.33 -7.57
CA ASN A 114 24.90 0.91 -7.17
C ASN A 114 25.42 1.65 -8.43
N SER A 115 25.80 2.91 -8.24
CA SER A 115 26.36 3.78 -9.28
C SER A 115 27.69 3.27 -9.86
N SER A 116 28.36 2.32 -9.20
CA SER A 116 29.55 1.62 -9.72
C SER A 116 29.21 0.33 -10.50
N GLY A 117 27.94 0.09 -10.82
CA GLY A 117 27.49 -1.04 -11.64
C GLY A 117 27.40 -2.38 -10.91
N THR A 118 27.77 -2.43 -9.63
CA THR A 118 27.72 -3.61 -8.76
C THR A 118 26.29 -3.87 -8.31
N THR A 119 25.81 -5.09 -8.51
CA THR A 119 24.46 -5.52 -8.11
C THR A 119 24.50 -6.14 -6.71
N SER A 120 23.83 -5.53 -5.74
CA SER A 120 23.56 -6.15 -4.45
C SER A 120 22.20 -6.84 -4.48
N LYS A 121 22.16 -8.11 -4.08
CA LYS A 121 20.93 -8.86 -3.87
C LYS A 121 20.62 -8.87 -2.38
N SER A 122 19.41 -8.47 -2.03
CA SER A 122 18.88 -8.59 -0.67
C SER A 122 17.66 -9.49 -0.70
N ILE A 123 17.63 -10.45 0.21
CA ILE A 123 16.52 -11.39 0.37
C ILE A 123 15.76 -10.99 1.63
N SER A 124 14.45 -10.96 1.52
CA SER A 124 13.54 -10.74 2.64
C SER A 124 12.36 -11.71 2.57
N PHE A 125 11.75 -11.97 3.72
CA PHE A 125 10.64 -12.89 3.90
C PHE A 125 9.43 -12.07 4.33
N GLN A 126 8.45 -12.00 3.44
CA GLN A 126 7.19 -11.32 3.67
C GLN A 126 6.15 -12.33 4.11
N ILE A 127 5.46 -12.01 5.21
CA ILE A 127 4.51 -12.89 5.87
C ILE A 127 3.16 -12.19 5.86
N GLN A 128 2.15 -12.85 5.29
CA GLN A 128 0.84 -12.25 5.01
C GLN A 128 -0.28 -13.24 5.31
N LEU A 129 -1.44 -12.74 5.73
CA LEU A 129 -2.67 -13.53 5.76
C LEU A 129 -3.49 -13.25 4.52
N GLN A 130 -4.01 -14.31 3.91
CA GLN A 130 -4.92 -14.18 2.77
C GLN A 130 -6.36 -14.33 3.27
N ARG A 131 -7.18 -13.34 2.94
CA ARG A 131 -8.63 -13.36 3.09
C ARG A 131 -9.28 -14.21 2.00
N ASN A 132 -10.51 -14.66 2.22
CA ASN A 132 -11.23 -15.51 1.28
C ASN A 132 -11.50 -14.84 -0.09
N ASP A 133 -11.65 -13.51 -0.09
CA ASP A 133 -11.83 -12.66 -1.27
C ASP A 133 -10.52 -12.38 -2.05
N GLY A 134 -9.38 -12.85 -1.52
CA GLY A 134 -8.05 -12.69 -2.10
C GLY A 134 -7.23 -11.56 -1.48
N ALA A 135 -7.82 -10.72 -0.63
CA ALA A 135 -7.13 -9.60 -0.01
C ALA A 135 -5.98 -10.09 0.90
N MET A 136 -4.86 -9.36 0.91
CA MET A 136 -3.66 -9.72 1.66
C MET A 136 -3.46 -8.76 2.84
N VAL A 137 -3.40 -9.31 4.06
CA VAL A 137 -3.01 -8.56 5.26
C VAL A 137 -1.54 -8.82 5.54
N LYS A 138 -0.69 -7.82 5.32
CA LYS A 138 0.73 -7.96 5.62
C LYS A 138 0.96 -7.91 7.12
N LEU A 139 1.56 -8.98 7.65
CA LEU A 139 1.89 -9.08 9.05
C LEU A 139 3.32 -8.60 9.31
N ALA A 140 4.27 -9.11 8.54
CA ALA A 140 5.69 -8.86 8.80
C ALA A 140 6.55 -8.90 7.54
N ASN A 141 7.71 -8.24 7.61
CA ASN A 141 8.79 -8.45 6.65
C ASN A 141 10.14 -8.57 7.39
N TYR A 142 10.83 -9.69 7.22
CA TYR A 142 12.11 -9.97 7.87
C TYR A 142 13.22 -10.19 6.85
N ARG A 143 14.37 -9.54 7.05
CA ARG A 143 15.58 -9.81 6.24
C ARG A 143 16.31 -11.10 6.64
N LYS A 144 16.16 -11.53 7.89
CA LYS A 144 16.83 -12.72 8.45
C LYS A 144 15.86 -13.90 8.51
N PHE A 145 16.23 -15.02 7.91
CA PHE A 145 15.46 -16.26 7.94
C PHE A 145 15.08 -16.70 9.36
N LYS A 146 16.04 -16.68 10.30
CA LYS A 146 15.79 -17.08 11.70
C LYS A 146 14.58 -16.35 12.32
N ASN A 147 14.48 -15.04 12.08
CA ASN A 147 13.40 -14.23 12.63
C ASN A 147 12.06 -14.55 11.94
N ALA A 148 12.08 -14.77 10.62
CA ALA A 148 10.90 -15.20 9.88
C ALA A 148 10.40 -16.57 10.33
N TYR A 149 11.31 -17.53 10.52
CA TYR A 149 11.01 -18.88 10.97
C TYR A 149 10.37 -18.89 12.36
N GLU A 150 10.98 -18.22 13.35
CA GLU A 150 10.42 -18.14 14.70
C GLU A 150 9.06 -17.41 14.71
N PHE A 151 8.92 -16.33 13.93
CA PHE A 151 7.64 -15.63 13.82
C PHE A 151 6.55 -16.54 13.26
N VAL A 152 6.81 -17.28 12.18
CA VAL A 152 5.84 -18.22 11.58
C VAL A 152 5.51 -19.35 12.56
N LYS A 153 6.52 -19.91 13.23
CA LYS A 153 6.35 -20.98 14.23
C LYS A 153 5.45 -20.56 15.38
N GLU A 154 5.62 -19.36 15.92
CA GLU A 154 4.76 -18.85 16.99
C GLU A 154 3.37 -18.45 16.47
N LEU A 155 3.30 -17.81 15.30
CA LEU A 155 2.02 -17.38 14.72
C LEU A 155 1.09 -18.57 14.42
N LYS A 156 1.62 -19.69 13.94
CA LYS A 156 0.86 -20.93 13.69
C LYS A 156 0.16 -21.50 14.93
N LYS A 157 0.65 -21.20 16.14
CA LYS A 157 -0.03 -21.61 17.38
C LYS A 157 -1.31 -20.81 17.66
N LEU A 158 -1.44 -19.65 17.02
CA LEU A 158 -2.52 -18.68 17.21
C LEU A 158 -3.56 -18.73 16.09
N VAL A 159 -3.15 -19.02 14.86
CA VAL A 159 -4.04 -19.04 13.68
C VAL A 159 -4.33 -20.47 13.22
N PRO A 160 -5.57 -20.78 12.81
CA PRO A 160 -5.96 -22.14 12.41
C PRO A 160 -5.67 -22.49 10.94
N TYR A 161 -5.00 -21.60 10.19
CA TYR A 161 -4.88 -21.73 8.73
C TYR A 161 -3.68 -22.55 8.29
N THR A 162 -3.81 -23.22 7.15
CA THR A 162 -2.67 -23.82 6.43
C THR A 162 -1.64 -22.74 6.12
N THR A 163 -0.37 -23.06 6.37
CA THR A 163 0.74 -22.16 6.05
C THR A 163 1.31 -22.56 4.70
N TYR A 164 1.22 -21.66 3.73
CA TYR A 164 1.76 -21.85 2.38
C TYR A 164 3.07 -21.11 2.22
N ILE A 165 4.03 -21.79 1.59
CA ILE A 165 5.34 -21.21 1.27
C ILE A 165 5.55 -21.29 -0.22
N ILE A 166 5.70 -20.13 -0.84
CA ILE A 166 5.84 -20.04 -2.28
C ILE A 166 7.24 -20.48 -2.68
N ASN A 167 7.34 -21.62 -3.38
CA ASN A 167 8.62 -22.14 -3.85
C ASN A 167 9.24 -21.14 -4.86
N THR A 168 10.55 -20.92 -4.74
CA THR A 168 11.31 -20.15 -5.73
C THR A 168 12.47 -21.02 -6.19
N PRO A 169 12.70 -21.21 -7.50
CA PRO A 169 13.71 -22.13 -8.04
C PRO A 169 15.14 -21.56 -7.93
N ILE A 170 15.55 -21.20 -6.72
CA ILE A 170 16.88 -20.64 -6.42
C ILE A 170 17.50 -21.49 -5.30
N ALA A 171 18.71 -22.02 -5.55
CA ALA A 171 19.38 -22.97 -4.65
C ALA A 171 19.51 -22.46 -3.21
N GLU A 172 19.84 -21.18 -3.01
CA GLU A 172 19.94 -20.55 -1.69
C GLU A 172 18.63 -20.60 -0.89
N TYR A 173 17.49 -20.61 -1.60
CA TYR A 173 16.17 -20.62 -0.99
C TYR A 173 15.71 -22.04 -0.63
N GLN A 174 16.21 -23.06 -1.32
CA GLN A 174 15.85 -24.46 -1.06
C GLN A 174 16.23 -24.90 0.36
N THR A 175 17.41 -24.48 0.86
CA THR A 175 17.82 -24.75 2.25
C THR A 175 16.87 -24.13 3.29
N TYR A 176 16.25 -22.99 2.97
CA TYR A 176 15.24 -22.36 3.84
C TYR A 176 13.88 -23.04 3.74
N LEU A 177 13.49 -23.48 2.54
CA LEU A 177 12.27 -24.24 2.31
C LEU A 177 12.27 -25.55 3.09
N GLU A 178 13.37 -26.31 3.06
CA GLU A 178 13.49 -27.56 3.81
C GLU A 178 13.29 -27.35 5.32
N LYS A 179 13.82 -26.27 5.88
CA LYS A 179 13.60 -25.94 7.29
C LYS A 179 12.14 -25.60 7.59
N PHE A 180 11.47 -24.87 6.70
CA PHE A 180 10.06 -24.58 6.90
C PHE A 180 9.15 -25.81 6.74
N LYS A 181 9.50 -26.76 5.87
CA LYS A 181 8.77 -28.04 5.73
C LYS A 181 8.73 -28.86 7.03
N GLN A 182 9.70 -28.63 7.93
CA GLN A 182 9.73 -29.29 9.25
C GLN A 182 8.64 -28.77 10.21
N LEU A 183 8.00 -27.64 9.91
CA LEU A 183 6.88 -27.14 10.71
C LEU A 183 5.59 -27.86 10.30
N GLU A 184 4.88 -28.45 11.26
CA GLU A 184 3.61 -29.13 11.04
C GLU A 184 2.57 -28.22 10.36
N GLY A 185 1.83 -28.74 9.37
CA GLY A 185 0.82 -27.98 8.62
C GLY A 185 1.38 -26.87 7.72
N VAL A 186 2.67 -26.95 7.36
CA VAL A 186 3.26 -26.15 6.27
C VAL A 186 3.20 -26.93 4.97
N GLN A 187 2.73 -26.27 3.91
CA GLN A 187 2.75 -26.78 2.55
C GLN A 187 3.63 -25.87 1.68
N VAL A 188 4.57 -26.47 0.96
CA VAL A 188 5.34 -25.75 -0.05
C VAL A 188 4.52 -25.80 -1.33
N LEU A 189 4.25 -24.62 -1.87
CA LEU A 189 3.51 -24.45 -3.11
C LEU A 189 4.48 -24.41 -4.27
N ASP A 190 4.44 -25.47 -5.08
CA ASP A 190 5.10 -25.50 -6.38
C ASP A 190 4.26 -24.78 -7.45
N ASN A 191 2.95 -24.60 -7.19
CA ASN A 191 2.05 -23.80 -8.01
C ASN A 191 1.12 -22.92 -7.12
N TYR A 192 0.58 -21.84 -7.70
CA TYR A 192 -0.25 -20.88 -6.97
C TYR A 192 -1.74 -21.26 -6.89
N GLU A 193 -2.14 -22.42 -7.42
CA GLU A 193 -3.55 -22.82 -7.57
C GLU A 193 -4.35 -22.73 -6.26
N PRO A 194 -3.83 -23.21 -5.10
CA PRO A 194 -4.54 -23.08 -3.83
C PRO A 194 -4.75 -21.62 -3.40
N LEU A 195 -3.86 -20.72 -3.83
CA LEU A 195 -3.94 -19.28 -3.57
C LEU A 195 -4.81 -18.52 -4.59
N LEU A 196 -5.23 -19.16 -5.68
CA LEU A 196 -6.07 -18.57 -6.71
C LEU A 196 -7.54 -18.98 -6.60
N ASN A 197 -7.88 -20.03 -5.83
CA ASN A 197 -9.25 -20.47 -5.63
C ASN A 197 -10.03 -19.57 -4.65
N LEU A 198 -10.34 -18.32 -5.05
CA LEU A 198 -10.99 -17.29 -4.21
C LEU A 198 -12.48 -17.60 -3.98
N SER A 199 -12.97 -17.38 -2.76
CA SER A 199 -14.38 -17.57 -2.39
C SER A 199 -15.01 -16.26 -1.93
N PHE A 200 -16.15 -15.93 -2.56
CA PHE A 200 -17.06 -14.86 -2.16
C PHE A 200 -18.35 -15.45 -1.57
N ASP A 201 -18.23 -16.50 -0.76
CA ASP A 201 -19.40 -17.12 -0.16
C ASP A 201 -19.91 -16.32 1.04
N ASN A 202 -21.24 -16.17 1.13
CA ASN A 202 -21.94 -15.49 2.23
C ASN A 202 -21.89 -16.25 3.57
N LYS A 203 -21.05 -17.28 3.69
CA LYS A 203 -20.95 -18.13 4.89
C LYS A 203 -20.04 -17.55 5.97
N GLN A 204 -19.35 -16.45 5.67
CA GLN A 204 -18.36 -15.84 6.55
C GLN A 204 -19.03 -14.89 7.55
N THR A 205 -18.55 -14.89 8.78
CA THR A 205 -19.00 -13.96 9.81
C THR A 205 -18.66 -12.52 9.38
N PRO A 206 -19.62 -11.59 9.34
CA PRO A 206 -19.35 -10.23 8.89
C PRO A 206 -18.29 -9.52 9.74
N ALA A 207 -17.35 -8.85 9.06
CA ALA A 207 -16.38 -7.98 9.72
C ALA A 207 -17.08 -6.84 10.47
N LYS A 208 -16.66 -6.57 11.71
CA LYS A 208 -17.14 -5.41 12.48
C LYS A 208 -16.16 -4.26 12.28
N VAL A 209 -16.49 -3.34 11.39
CA VAL A 209 -15.61 -2.22 11.04
C VAL A 209 -16.12 -0.93 11.70
N GLN A 210 -15.28 -0.29 12.50
CA GLN A 210 -15.58 1.01 13.06
C GLN A 210 -15.09 2.10 12.11
N ILE A 211 -16.04 2.90 11.60
CA ILE A 211 -15.73 4.02 10.71
C ILE A 211 -15.72 5.30 11.55
N PRO A 212 -14.63 6.08 11.54
CA PRO A 212 -14.62 7.38 12.19
C PRO A 212 -15.55 8.37 11.46
N LYS A 213 -16.13 9.32 12.19
CA LYS A 213 -16.69 10.51 11.55
C LYS A 213 -15.55 11.34 10.96
N ASN A 214 -15.34 11.20 9.66
CA ASN A 214 -14.27 11.89 8.93
C ASN A 214 -14.89 12.77 7.84
N PRO A 215 -14.70 14.11 7.86
CA PRO A 215 -15.23 14.98 6.80
C PRO A 215 -14.61 14.70 5.41
N ALA A 216 -13.49 13.98 5.36
CA ALA A 216 -12.87 13.54 4.12
C ALA A 216 -13.45 12.24 3.55
N PHE A 217 -14.39 11.57 4.24
CA PHE A 217 -15.09 10.38 3.80
C PHE A 217 -16.60 10.55 3.97
N ALA A 218 -17.37 10.41 2.89
CA ALA A 218 -18.81 10.58 2.89
C ALA A 218 -19.50 9.37 2.28
N THR A 219 -20.58 8.93 2.94
CA THR A 219 -21.49 7.90 2.43
C THR A 219 -22.81 8.57 2.05
N LEU A 220 -23.25 8.36 0.81
CA LEU A 220 -24.49 8.90 0.27
C LEU A 220 -25.32 7.74 -0.28
N THR A 221 -26.49 7.49 0.28
CA THR A 221 -27.39 6.42 -0.17
C THR A 221 -28.57 7.03 -0.90
N ASN A 222 -28.87 6.54 -2.10
CA ASN A 222 -30.04 6.93 -2.88
C ASN A 222 -30.64 5.72 -3.60
N SER A 223 -31.69 5.93 -4.40
CA SER A 223 -32.36 4.89 -5.18
C SER A 223 -31.45 4.19 -6.20
N ALA A 224 -30.38 4.85 -6.65
CA ALA A 224 -29.42 4.29 -7.60
C ALA A 224 -28.34 3.43 -6.91
N GLY A 225 -28.20 3.51 -5.58
CA GLY A 225 -27.25 2.73 -4.79
C GLY A 225 -26.55 3.53 -3.69
N THR A 226 -25.46 2.99 -3.18
CA THR A 226 -24.64 3.64 -2.15
C THR A 226 -23.36 4.20 -2.78
N THR A 227 -23.12 5.49 -2.60
CA THR A 227 -21.89 6.17 -3.03
C THR A 227 -20.98 6.42 -1.84
N TYR A 228 -19.75 5.93 -1.93
CA TYR A 228 -18.66 6.26 -1.02
C TYR A 228 -17.76 7.27 -1.71
N ARG A 229 -17.57 8.45 -1.12
CA ARG A 229 -16.73 9.50 -1.69
C ARG A 229 -15.67 9.91 -0.69
N TRP A 230 -14.43 10.02 -1.15
CA TRP A 230 -13.33 10.50 -0.33
C TRP A 230 -12.45 11.51 -1.04
N SER A 231 -11.75 12.31 -0.25
CA SER A 231 -10.70 13.17 -0.76
C SER A 231 -9.40 12.37 -0.89
N ASN A 232 -8.70 12.52 -2.01
CA ASN A 232 -7.41 11.83 -2.26
C ASN A 232 -6.24 12.46 -1.48
N ARG A 233 -6.55 13.29 -0.48
CA ARG A 233 -5.60 14.03 0.35
C ARG A 233 -4.48 13.13 0.82
N LYS A 234 -3.29 13.37 0.29
CA LYS A 234 -2.05 13.04 1.00
C LYS A 234 -1.91 14.04 2.14
N ASN A 235 -1.35 13.61 3.27
CA ASN A 235 -1.15 14.44 4.47
C ASN A 235 -0.64 15.85 4.07
N ALA A 236 -1.21 16.93 4.62
CA ALA A 236 -0.83 18.32 4.31
C ALA A 236 0.67 18.57 4.47
N ALA A 237 1.31 17.83 5.37
CA ALA A 237 2.76 17.85 5.52
C ALA A 237 3.50 17.34 4.27
N VAL A 238 2.97 16.35 3.53
CA VAL A 238 3.53 15.87 2.24
C VAL A 238 3.48 16.99 1.20
N LEU A 239 2.38 17.74 1.15
CA LEU A 239 2.23 18.85 0.22
C LEU A 239 3.19 19.98 0.57
N LEU A 240 3.31 20.34 1.84
CA LEU A 240 4.30 21.33 2.28
C LEU A 240 5.72 20.86 1.94
N LEU A 241 6.02 19.57 2.10
CA LEU A 241 7.31 19.00 1.72
C LEU A 241 7.54 19.12 0.21
N ALA A 242 6.56 18.72 -0.61
CA ALA A 242 6.64 18.81 -2.05
C ALA A 242 6.84 20.25 -2.52
N LEU A 243 6.09 21.20 -1.96
CA LEU A 243 6.24 22.63 -2.26
C LEU A 243 7.61 23.17 -1.85
N VAL A 244 8.14 22.77 -0.68
CA VAL A 244 9.50 23.13 -0.24
C VAL A 244 10.55 22.55 -1.19
N PHE A 245 10.40 21.30 -1.63
CA PHE A 245 11.29 20.70 -2.62
C PHE A 245 11.23 21.44 -3.96
N VAL A 246 10.03 21.72 -4.48
CA VAL A 246 9.83 22.46 -5.74
C VAL A 246 10.45 23.85 -5.64
N ALA A 247 10.15 24.60 -4.58
CA ALA A 247 10.74 25.93 -4.35
C ALA A 247 12.27 25.87 -4.23
N GLY A 248 12.80 24.88 -3.51
CA GLY A 248 14.23 24.63 -3.40
C GLY A 248 14.89 24.31 -4.75
N PHE A 249 14.24 23.52 -5.60
CA PHE A 249 14.72 23.23 -6.97
C PHE A 249 14.75 24.49 -7.84
N PHE A 250 13.71 25.34 -7.78
CA PHE A 250 13.70 26.62 -8.49
C PHE A 250 14.80 27.57 -8.01
N MET A 251 15.07 27.62 -6.69
CA MET A 251 16.15 28.44 -6.13
C MET A 251 17.55 27.89 -6.49
N LEU A 252 17.75 26.57 -6.49
CA LEU A 252 18.99 25.93 -6.92
C LEU A 252 19.28 26.14 -8.41
N ALA A 253 18.25 26.18 -9.26
CA ALA A 253 18.40 26.48 -10.68
C ALA A 253 19.00 27.87 -10.94
N GLN A 254 18.71 28.83 -10.06
CA GLN A 254 19.25 30.19 -10.16
C GLN A 254 20.75 30.28 -9.80
N LEU A 255 21.33 29.23 -9.21
CA LEU A 255 22.73 29.18 -8.78
C LEU A 255 23.70 28.62 -9.83
N ILE A 256 23.22 28.05 -10.93
CA ILE A 256 24.09 27.42 -11.94
C ILE A 256 24.74 28.52 -12.82
N PRO A 257 26.08 28.64 -12.85
CA PRO A 257 26.78 29.67 -13.62
C PRO A 257 26.48 29.57 -15.12
N HIS A 258 26.14 30.72 -15.70
CA HIS A 258 25.31 30.89 -16.89
C HIS A 258 25.99 30.67 -18.25
N ARG A 259 26.75 29.58 -18.47
CA ARG A 259 27.34 29.29 -19.80
C ARG A 259 26.84 27.95 -20.38
N GLY A 260 26.06 28.01 -21.46
CA GLY A 260 25.75 26.89 -22.37
C GLY A 260 24.54 25.99 -22.02
N PHE A 261 24.36 25.60 -20.76
CA PHE A 261 23.35 24.61 -20.34
C PHE A 261 21.90 25.16 -20.15
N LYS A 262 21.66 26.41 -20.55
CA LYS A 262 20.57 27.28 -20.06
C LYS A 262 19.17 26.87 -20.48
N LEU A 263 18.95 26.47 -21.73
CA LEU A 263 17.58 26.25 -22.23
C LEU A 263 17.02 24.90 -21.76
N GLY A 264 17.79 23.82 -21.94
CA GLY A 264 17.37 22.46 -21.60
C GLY A 264 17.12 22.26 -20.10
N ALA A 265 18.02 22.76 -19.24
CA ALA A 265 17.85 22.66 -17.80
C ALA A 265 16.65 23.50 -17.30
N THR A 266 16.48 24.71 -17.84
CA THR A 266 15.34 25.58 -17.46
C THR A 266 14.01 24.97 -17.92
N ILE A 267 13.93 24.47 -19.16
CA ILE A 267 12.74 23.78 -19.68
C ILE A 267 12.44 22.54 -18.83
N PHE A 268 13.45 21.72 -18.53
CA PHE A 268 13.28 20.54 -17.68
C PHE A 268 12.76 20.90 -16.28
N ILE A 269 13.32 21.94 -15.65
CA ILE A 269 12.90 22.40 -14.32
C ILE A 269 11.48 22.96 -14.35
N VAL A 270 11.11 23.73 -15.38
CA VAL A 270 9.74 24.24 -15.55
C VAL A 270 8.74 23.09 -15.76
N ILE A 271 9.07 22.13 -16.62
CA ILE A 271 8.23 20.94 -16.86
C ILE A 271 8.08 20.12 -15.58
N MET A 272 9.18 19.82 -14.88
CA MET A 272 9.13 19.09 -13.61
C MET A 272 8.36 19.85 -12.54
N GLY A 273 8.53 21.18 -12.45
CA GLY A 273 7.77 22.03 -11.56
C GLY A 273 6.27 21.99 -11.85
N LEU A 274 5.87 22.03 -13.12
CA LEU A 274 4.47 21.89 -13.55
C LEU A 274 3.92 20.48 -13.24
N ILE A 275 4.68 19.42 -13.52
CA ILE A 275 4.27 18.03 -13.23
C ILE A 275 4.10 17.83 -11.73
N ILE A 276 5.06 18.28 -10.91
CA ILE A 276 4.97 18.15 -9.45
C ILE A 276 3.82 19.00 -8.92
N SER A 277 3.63 20.21 -9.44
CA SER A 277 2.50 21.07 -9.03
C SER A 277 1.16 20.44 -9.40
N TYR A 278 1.02 19.92 -10.61
CA TYR A 278 -0.17 19.19 -11.05
C TYR A 278 -0.43 17.96 -10.18
N ALA A 279 0.59 17.13 -9.93
CA ALA A 279 0.47 15.96 -9.06
C ALA A 279 0.09 16.35 -7.62
N THR A 280 0.62 17.48 -7.13
CA THR A 280 0.36 18.02 -5.78
C THR A 280 -1.08 18.54 -5.68
N ILE A 281 -1.54 19.32 -6.66
CA ILE A 281 -2.90 19.83 -6.77
C ILE A 281 -3.89 18.68 -6.89
N ASN A 282 -3.63 17.72 -7.79
CA ASN A 282 -4.47 16.55 -7.97
C ASN A 282 -4.57 15.70 -6.70
N SER A 283 -3.47 15.56 -5.97
CA SER A 283 -3.46 14.84 -4.69
C SER A 283 -4.25 15.54 -3.58
N PHE A 284 -4.53 16.85 -3.67
CA PHE A 284 -5.18 17.60 -2.59
C PHE A 284 -6.64 17.94 -2.88
N PHE A 285 -6.93 18.29 -4.13
CA PHE A 285 -8.27 18.64 -4.60
C PHE A 285 -8.97 17.51 -5.33
N GLY A 286 -8.24 16.42 -5.62
CA GLY A 286 -8.79 15.19 -6.14
C GLY A 286 -9.78 14.56 -5.17
N LYS A 287 -10.92 14.14 -5.70
CA LYS A 287 -11.90 13.32 -4.99
C LYS A 287 -12.06 12.02 -5.75
N SER A 288 -12.03 10.91 -5.02
CA SER A 288 -12.41 9.60 -5.54
C SER A 288 -13.80 9.25 -5.05
N SER A 289 -14.52 8.49 -5.86
CA SER A 289 -15.83 7.97 -5.51
C SER A 289 -16.02 6.56 -6.03
N LEU A 290 -16.68 5.75 -5.23
CA LEU A 290 -17.09 4.41 -5.54
C LEU A 290 -18.61 4.34 -5.40
N VAL A 291 -19.31 3.97 -6.47
CA VAL A 291 -20.76 3.80 -6.47
C VAL A 291 -21.06 2.30 -6.53
N LEU A 292 -21.67 1.79 -5.46
CA LEU A 292 -22.23 0.45 -5.39
C LEU A 292 -23.70 0.54 -5.82
N ALA A 293 -23.93 0.42 -7.12
CA ALA A 293 -25.27 0.42 -7.68
C ALA A 293 -25.90 -0.98 -7.56
N GLN A 294 -27.09 -1.16 -8.13
CA GLN A 294 -27.79 -2.45 -8.06
C GLN A 294 -26.93 -3.59 -8.64
N ASP A 295 -26.49 -3.47 -9.89
CA ASP A 295 -25.80 -4.56 -10.61
C ASP A 295 -24.34 -4.24 -10.99
N GLN A 296 -23.92 -2.98 -10.76
CA GLN A 296 -22.62 -2.48 -11.20
C GLN A 296 -21.86 -1.75 -10.10
N LEU A 297 -20.54 -1.87 -10.18
CA LEU A 297 -19.54 -1.14 -9.44
C LEU A 297 -18.96 -0.04 -10.33
N THR A 298 -19.07 1.22 -9.90
CA THR A 298 -18.44 2.35 -10.61
C THR A 298 -17.36 3.00 -9.77
N TYR A 299 -16.16 3.12 -10.31
CA TYR A 299 -15.08 3.92 -9.75
C TYR A 299 -14.86 5.18 -10.58
N ARG A 300 -14.82 6.34 -9.92
CA ARG A 300 -14.64 7.64 -10.57
C ARG A 300 -13.71 8.53 -9.76
N THR A 301 -12.81 9.25 -10.44
CA THR A 301 -12.03 10.36 -9.86
C THR A 301 -12.47 11.69 -10.45
N GLU A 302 -12.47 12.72 -9.62
CA GLU A 302 -12.80 14.09 -9.95
C GLU A 302 -11.66 15.02 -9.54
N LEU A 303 -11.29 15.96 -10.40
CA LEU A 303 -10.41 17.08 -10.08
C LEU A 303 -11.16 18.37 -10.35
N PHE A 304 -11.32 19.22 -9.32
CA PHE A 304 -12.13 20.45 -9.41
C PHE A 304 -13.55 20.24 -9.99
N GLY A 305 -14.17 19.11 -9.67
CA GLY A 305 -15.50 18.72 -10.17
C GLY A 305 -15.50 18.09 -11.57
N MET A 306 -14.40 18.15 -12.31
CA MET A 306 -14.26 17.52 -13.63
C MET A 306 -13.88 16.04 -13.49
N LYS A 307 -14.53 15.17 -14.25
CA LYS A 307 -14.21 13.73 -14.31
C LYS A 307 -12.83 13.52 -14.94
N THR A 308 -11.90 12.93 -14.21
CA THR A 308 -10.56 12.59 -14.74
C THR A 308 -10.41 11.10 -15.01
N HIS A 309 -11.17 10.25 -14.30
CA HIS A 309 -11.22 8.81 -14.51
C HIS A 309 -12.63 8.29 -14.23
N ASN A 310 -13.05 7.28 -14.99
CA ASN A 310 -14.31 6.59 -14.81
C ASN A 310 -14.19 5.15 -15.33
N GLN A 311 -14.52 4.18 -14.50
CA GLN A 311 -14.54 2.75 -14.85
C GLN A 311 -15.76 2.10 -14.21
N VAL A 312 -16.48 1.28 -14.97
CA VAL A 312 -17.73 0.63 -14.55
C VAL A 312 -17.61 -0.85 -14.84
N TRP A 313 -17.92 -1.70 -13.88
CA TRP A 313 -17.94 -3.17 -14.02
C TRP A 313 -19.21 -3.76 -13.41
N ASN A 314 -19.70 -4.87 -13.96
CA ASN A 314 -20.76 -5.64 -13.32
C ASN A 314 -20.20 -6.48 -12.18
N TYR A 315 -20.98 -6.70 -11.13
CA TYR A 315 -20.57 -7.59 -10.04
C TYR A 315 -20.33 -9.04 -10.49
N SER A 316 -20.99 -9.48 -11.58
CA SER A 316 -20.80 -10.79 -12.20
C SER A 316 -19.39 -11.00 -12.74
N ASP A 317 -18.71 -9.91 -13.11
CA ASP A 317 -17.43 -9.94 -13.81
C ASP A 317 -16.25 -9.87 -12.84
N ILE A 318 -16.51 -9.42 -11.60
CA ILE A 318 -15.52 -9.36 -10.52
C ILE A 318 -15.19 -10.77 -10.06
N ALA A 319 -13.90 -11.08 -10.02
CA ALA A 319 -13.39 -12.41 -9.68
C ALA A 319 -12.53 -12.43 -8.41
N GLY A 320 -11.90 -11.30 -8.07
CA GLY A 320 -11.08 -11.18 -6.87
C GLY A 320 -10.82 -9.73 -6.48
N MET A 321 -10.44 -9.52 -5.22
CA MET A 321 -9.91 -8.25 -4.72
C MET A 321 -8.51 -8.45 -4.16
N LEU A 322 -7.58 -7.67 -4.68
CA LEU A 322 -6.17 -7.66 -4.29
C LEU A 322 -5.86 -6.29 -3.69
N THR A 323 -5.69 -6.29 -2.38
CA THR A 323 -5.38 -5.12 -1.57
C THR A 323 -4.32 -5.55 -0.57
N GLU A 324 -3.32 -4.70 -0.35
CA GLU A 324 -2.38 -4.88 0.74
C GLU A 324 -2.84 -4.01 1.92
N LEU A 325 -3.42 -4.65 2.92
CA LEU A 325 -3.78 -3.98 4.18
C LEU A 325 -2.50 -3.80 5.01
N SER A 326 -1.80 -2.69 4.78
CA SER A 326 -0.64 -2.27 5.57
C SER A 326 -0.49 -0.74 5.65
N ASN A 327 0.24 -0.24 6.65
CA ASN A 327 0.43 1.21 6.87
C ASN A 327 1.27 1.87 5.75
N ASP A 328 2.21 1.10 5.19
CA ASP A 328 3.14 1.52 4.13
C ASP A 328 2.81 0.91 2.74
N GLY A 329 1.76 0.09 2.65
CA GLY A 329 1.43 -0.68 1.45
C GLY A 329 0.88 0.18 0.31
N ASP A 330 0.79 -0.43 -0.87
CA ASP A 330 0.09 0.15 -2.00
C ASP A 330 -1.33 0.52 -1.56
N LYS A 331 -1.60 1.83 -1.52
CA LYS A 331 -2.90 2.38 -1.12
C LYS A 331 -3.91 2.28 -2.25
N THR A 332 -3.89 1.15 -2.96
CA THR A 332 -4.73 0.85 -4.10
C THR A 332 -5.47 -0.44 -3.84
N LEU A 333 -6.78 -0.43 -4.03
CA LEU A 333 -7.56 -1.65 -4.12
C LEU A 333 -7.60 -2.06 -5.59
N ASN A 334 -6.97 -3.18 -5.92
CA ASN A 334 -7.03 -3.76 -7.25
C ASN A 334 -8.16 -4.78 -7.29
N ILE A 335 -9.14 -4.56 -8.15
CA ILE A 335 -10.23 -5.50 -8.38
C ILE A 335 -9.93 -6.18 -9.70
N THR A 336 -9.96 -7.51 -9.70
CA THR A 336 -9.62 -8.33 -10.87
C THR A 336 -10.88 -8.91 -11.47
N SER A 337 -11.02 -8.83 -12.79
CA SER A 337 -12.13 -9.46 -13.51
C SER A 337 -11.90 -10.96 -13.70
N LYS A 338 -12.92 -11.73 -14.09
CA LYS A 338 -12.78 -13.18 -14.38
C LYS A 338 -11.73 -13.43 -15.45
N SER A 339 -11.80 -12.69 -16.55
CA SER A 339 -10.79 -12.72 -17.60
C SER A 339 -9.41 -12.27 -17.11
N GLY A 340 -9.36 -11.34 -16.16
CA GLY A 340 -8.11 -10.92 -15.52
C GLY A 340 -7.50 -12.00 -14.64
N GLN A 341 -8.33 -12.76 -13.92
CA GLN A 341 -7.88 -13.88 -13.11
C GLN A 341 -7.39 -15.04 -13.99
N GLU A 342 -8.08 -15.35 -15.09
CA GLU A 342 -7.61 -16.31 -16.08
C GLU A 342 -6.27 -15.88 -16.70
N LEU A 343 -6.12 -14.58 -17.01
CA LEU A 343 -4.86 -14.04 -17.50
C LEU A 343 -3.75 -14.20 -16.45
N VAL A 344 -3.99 -13.85 -15.19
CA VAL A 344 -3.02 -14.07 -14.09
C VAL A 344 -2.68 -15.56 -13.95
N HIS A 345 -3.67 -16.44 -14.08
CA HIS A 345 -3.45 -17.87 -14.08
C HIS A 345 -2.53 -18.26 -15.24
N ARG A 346 -2.84 -17.91 -16.49
CA ARG A 346 -1.97 -18.20 -17.65
C ARG A 346 -0.56 -17.63 -17.47
N MET A 347 -0.43 -16.40 -16.97
CA MET A 347 0.86 -15.77 -16.66
C MET A 347 1.66 -16.51 -15.59
N ALA A 348 1.02 -17.22 -14.66
CA ALA A 348 1.69 -18.01 -13.64
C ALA A 348 2.25 -19.35 -14.19
N TYR A 349 1.75 -19.85 -15.33
CA TYR A 349 2.11 -21.18 -15.85
C TYR A 349 2.83 -21.17 -17.22
N GLN A 350 2.88 -20.05 -17.93
CA GLN A 350 3.55 -19.96 -19.23
C GLN A 350 5.00 -19.47 -19.11
N SER A 351 5.86 -19.91 -20.03
CA SER A 351 7.22 -19.41 -20.16
C SER A 351 7.23 -17.94 -20.64
N PRO A 352 8.23 -17.12 -20.24
CA PRO A 352 8.31 -15.70 -20.62
C PRO A 352 8.22 -15.43 -22.13
N GLU A 353 8.70 -16.36 -22.95
CA GLU A 353 8.69 -16.28 -24.43
C GLU A 353 7.27 -16.36 -25.01
N ASN A 354 6.38 -17.14 -24.38
CA ASN A 354 4.98 -17.28 -24.77
C ASN A 354 4.09 -16.17 -24.19
N LEU A 355 4.60 -15.41 -23.22
CA LEU A 355 3.88 -14.36 -22.52
C LEU A 355 3.87 -13.02 -23.24
N VAL A 356 4.71 -12.80 -24.26
CA VAL A 356 4.84 -11.49 -24.92
C VAL A 356 3.50 -11.03 -25.53
N GLY A 357 2.76 -11.94 -26.16
CA GLY A 357 1.43 -11.64 -26.73
C GLY A 357 0.39 -11.31 -25.65
N GLU A 358 0.38 -12.07 -24.56
CA GLU A 358 -0.52 -11.84 -23.42
C GLU A 358 -0.18 -10.53 -22.68
N LEU A 359 1.11 -10.20 -22.52
CA LEU A 359 1.59 -8.96 -21.92
C LEU A 359 1.23 -7.73 -22.77
N MET A 360 1.39 -7.81 -24.09
CA MET A 360 0.96 -6.75 -25.01
C MET A 360 -0.56 -6.56 -24.95
N GLY A 361 -1.33 -7.66 -24.90
CA GLY A 361 -2.77 -7.63 -24.69
C GLY A 361 -3.17 -7.02 -23.35
N LEU A 362 -2.43 -7.32 -22.28
CA LEU A 362 -2.62 -6.73 -20.94
C LEU A 362 -2.41 -5.22 -20.95
N VAL A 363 -1.36 -4.74 -21.62
CA VAL A 363 -1.08 -3.30 -21.72
C VAL A 363 -2.20 -2.58 -22.47
N MET A 364 -2.67 -3.15 -23.58
CA MET A 364 -3.72 -2.54 -24.40
C MET A 364 -5.10 -2.57 -23.73
N ASN A 365 -5.42 -3.64 -23.01
CA ASN A 365 -6.75 -3.87 -22.43
C ASN A 365 -6.74 -3.93 -20.90
N TYR A 366 -5.79 -3.25 -20.24
CA TYR A 366 -5.65 -3.31 -18.78
C TYR A 366 -6.97 -3.08 -18.03
N LYS A 367 -7.78 -2.11 -18.46
CA LYS A 367 -9.06 -1.74 -17.83
C LYS A 367 -10.16 -2.80 -17.97
N SER A 368 -10.03 -3.78 -18.86
CA SER A 368 -10.96 -4.93 -18.90
C SER A 368 -10.53 -6.03 -17.92
N TYR A 369 -9.25 -6.07 -17.53
CA TYR A 369 -8.70 -7.07 -16.63
C TYR A 369 -8.66 -6.60 -15.17
N PHE A 370 -8.37 -5.31 -14.94
CA PHE A 370 -8.13 -4.75 -13.63
C PHE A 370 -8.83 -3.39 -13.46
N MET A 371 -9.40 -3.17 -12.27
CA MET A 371 -9.86 -1.87 -11.80
C MET A 371 -9.01 -1.48 -10.60
N THR A 372 -8.23 -0.41 -10.73
CA THR A 372 -7.38 0.12 -9.66
C THR A 372 -8.06 1.30 -9.00
N VAL A 373 -8.53 1.10 -7.78
CA VAL A 373 -9.18 2.12 -6.97
C VAL A 373 -8.13 2.78 -6.06
N ASP A 374 -7.93 4.09 -6.20
CA ASP A 374 -6.99 4.87 -5.37
C ASP A 374 -7.61 5.15 -3.99
N MET A 375 -7.10 4.46 -2.97
CA MET A 375 -7.51 4.54 -1.57
C MET A 375 -6.54 5.40 -0.73
N SER A 376 -5.67 6.20 -1.38
CA SER A 376 -4.56 6.89 -0.70
C SER A 376 -4.98 7.89 0.38
N GLY A 377 -6.17 8.48 0.24
CA GLY A 377 -6.77 9.39 1.21
C GLY A 377 -7.60 8.71 2.31
N LEU A 378 -7.78 7.39 2.25
CA LEU A 378 -8.55 6.63 3.22
C LEU A 378 -7.67 6.06 4.34
N ARG A 379 -8.25 6.02 5.54
CA ARG A 379 -7.76 5.26 6.69
C ARG A 379 -7.93 3.76 6.45
N LEU A 380 -7.18 2.95 7.20
CA LEU A 380 -7.27 1.49 7.03
C LEU A 380 -8.67 0.96 7.36
N SER A 381 -9.30 1.50 8.41
CA SER A 381 -10.69 1.22 8.77
C SER A 381 -11.67 1.53 7.63
N GLU A 382 -11.53 2.69 6.99
CA GLU A 382 -12.36 3.09 5.85
C GLU A 382 -12.13 2.20 4.61
N ARG A 383 -10.87 1.80 4.35
CA ARG A 383 -10.53 0.86 3.27
C ARG A 383 -11.17 -0.50 3.50
N LEU A 384 -10.99 -1.05 4.70
CA LEU A 384 -11.58 -2.33 5.08
C LEU A 384 -13.10 -2.30 4.97
N TYR A 385 -13.72 -1.17 5.33
CA TYR A 385 -15.16 -1.01 5.19
C TYR A 385 -15.60 -1.07 3.71
N ILE A 386 -14.94 -0.32 2.82
CA ILE A 386 -15.26 -0.35 1.39
C ILE A 386 -15.07 -1.76 0.79
N GLU A 387 -13.96 -2.43 1.12
CA GLU A 387 -13.70 -3.81 0.67
C GLU A 387 -14.81 -4.76 1.14
N THR A 388 -15.26 -4.61 2.38
CA THR A 388 -16.35 -5.43 2.95
C THR A 388 -17.67 -5.20 2.21
N GLU A 389 -18.00 -3.94 1.90
CA GLU A 389 -19.24 -3.58 1.18
C GLU A 389 -19.22 -4.07 -0.28
N ILE A 390 -18.07 -4.00 -0.97
CA ILE A 390 -17.92 -4.59 -2.31
C ILE A 390 -18.08 -6.11 -2.22
N SER A 391 -17.40 -6.77 -1.28
CA SER A 391 -17.49 -8.23 -1.09
C SER A 391 -18.93 -8.68 -0.90
N LYS A 392 -19.66 -7.98 -0.02
CA LYS A 392 -21.06 -8.24 0.26
C LYS A 392 -21.92 -8.12 -1.01
N LYS A 393 -21.73 -7.07 -1.80
CA LYS A 393 -22.46 -6.88 -3.06
C LYS A 393 -22.15 -7.96 -4.10
N VAL A 394 -20.89 -8.36 -4.23
CA VAL A 394 -20.49 -9.46 -5.13
C VAL A 394 -21.15 -10.78 -4.71
N ALA A 395 -21.13 -11.10 -3.42
CA ALA A 395 -21.71 -12.33 -2.89
C ALA A 395 -23.26 -12.36 -2.98
N GLU A 396 -23.93 -11.24 -2.69
CA GLU A 396 -25.38 -11.04 -2.93
C GLU A 396 -25.76 -11.30 -4.40
N ARG A 397 -24.86 -11.00 -5.34
CA ARG A 397 -25.13 -11.14 -6.79
C ARG A 397 -24.81 -12.50 -7.35
N ARG A 398 -23.86 -13.23 -6.77
CA ARG A 398 -23.54 -14.61 -7.16
C ARG A 398 -24.52 -15.65 -6.60
N SER A 399 -25.30 -15.27 -5.60
CA SER A 399 -26.31 -16.14 -4.98
C SER A 399 -27.71 -16.01 -5.60
N LYS A 400 -27.88 -15.07 -6.53
CA LYS A 400 -29.05 -14.91 -7.40
C LYS A 400 -28.72 -15.47 -8.77
#